data_AF-A0A4Y9Y9Y2-F1
#
_entry.id   AF-A0A4Y9Y9Y2-F1
#
_cell.length_a   1.000
_cell.length_b   1.000
_cell.length_c   1.000
_cell.angle_alpha   90.00
_cell.angle_beta   90.00
_cell.angle_gamma   90.00
#
_symmetry.space_group_name_H-M   'P 1'
#
loop_
_entity.id
_entity.type
_entity.pdbx_description
1 polymer ?
#
loop_
_entity_poly.entity_id
_entity_poly.type
_entity_poly.pdbx_seq_one_letter_code
_entity_poly.pdbx_strand_id
1 'polypeptide(L)'
;MPDATNAPSLGLSSLILNHRIGAIFSSIICAALSFGINCGHGLLGYRSNMDKSAPSSGAKRVDAFEYWDANGSSIDEAVALCLKSFKGDAVTAAFSGGNPELVDLNYRSMILAALHSGEVYFATDASGKIVAIGVWFAPGQELWATEEQRALGFDDVIKASSPKTIEWLMGTYKPTMAEFVPKALSPKAKKDTWFANVIATDPAYQRRGLARALIEPVYQKALANDTILTTCAVSDMNCTVFKKLGWEYKGRVDIPSPVSSDSFPIICLTRGP
;
A
#
# COMPACT_ATOMS: atom_id res chain seq x y z
N MET A 1 38.98 58.73 22.55
CA MET A 1 39.06 57.62 21.57
C MET A 1 37.65 57.39 21.05
N PRO A 2 37.39 57.63 19.76
CA PRO A 2 36.08 57.37 19.16
C PRO A 2 36.06 55.94 18.60
N ASP A 3 35.05 55.15 18.97
CA ASP A 3 34.86 53.83 18.38
C ASP A 3 33.83 53.94 17.25
N ALA A 4 34.35 53.78 16.04
CA ALA A 4 33.61 53.69 14.80
C ALA A 4 33.89 52.31 14.23
N THR A 5 32.94 51.38 14.36
CA THR A 5 32.92 50.17 13.55
C THR A 5 31.50 49.84 13.12
N ASN A 6 31.25 50.19 11.86
CA ASN A 6 30.24 49.59 11.01
C ASN A 6 30.48 48.07 10.91
N ALA A 7 29.43 47.27 11.06
CA ALA A 7 29.36 45.95 10.45
C ALA A 7 27.90 45.62 10.04
N PRO A 8 27.70 44.93 8.91
CA PRO A 8 26.48 45.02 8.11
C PRO A 8 25.39 44.01 8.51
N SER A 9 24.15 44.37 8.15
CA SER A 9 22.99 43.50 8.12
C SER A 9 23.22 42.29 7.20
N LEU A 10 23.26 41.09 7.77
CA LEU A 10 23.11 39.85 7.02
C LEU A 10 21.63 39.49 6.97
N GLY A 11 20.99 39.89 5.87
CA GLY A 11 19.83 39.19 5.33
C GLY A 11 20.25 37.93 4.58
N LEU A 12 19.28 37.02 4.42
CA LEU A 12 19.35 35.74 3.69
C LEU A 12 20.17 34.64 4.39
N SER A 13 19.62 33.47 4.67
CA SER A 13 18.93 32.64 3.69
C SER A 13 17.84 31.79 4.32
N SER A 14 16.66 31.86 3.73
CA SER A 14 15.64 30.84 3.79
C SER A 14 16.27 29.46 3.56
N LEU A 15 16.30 28.63 4.60
CA LEU A 15 16.39 27.18 4.44
C LEU A 15 15.09 26.74 3.76
N ILE A 16 15.06 26.80 2.43
CA ILE A 16 14.07 26.07 1.64
C ILE A 16 14.47 24.60 1.81
N LEU A 17 13.88 23.98 2.82
CA LEU A 17 13.86 22.54 2.96
C LEU A 17 13.14 22.03 1.72
N ASN A 18 13.92 21.61 0.72
CA ASN A 18 13.45 20.92 -0.47
C ASN A 18 12.84 19.57 -0.03
N HIS A 19 11.63 19.62 0.52
CA HIS A 19 10.78 18.44 0.66
C HIS A 19 10.44 17.99 -0.75
N ARG A 20 11.23 17.05 -1.27
CA ARG A 20 10.87 16.28 -2.45
C ARG A 20 9.49 15.67 -2.19
N ILE A 21 8.49 16.17 -2.90
CA ILE A 21 7.10 15.69 -2.86
C ILE A 21 7.08 14.32 -3.54
N GLY A 22 7.48 13.30 -2.80
CA GLY A 22 7.37 11.92 -3.19
C GLY A 22 6.13 11.30 -2.54
N ALA A 23 5.22 10.76 -3.34
CA ALA A 23 4.02 10.10 -2.83
C ALA A 23 4.33 8.62 -2.62
N ILE A 24 4.15 8.15 -1.39
CA ILE A 24 4.50 6.80 -0.92
C ILE A 24 3.21 6.15 -0.42
N PHE A 25 2.55 5.27 -1.18
CA PHE A 25 1.24 4.72 -0.79
C PHE A 25 1.33 3.38 -0.07
N SER A 26 1.48 3.42 1.26
CA SER A 26 1.32 2.22 2.06
C SER A 26 -0.15 2.09 2.41
N SER A 27 -0.77 0.96 2.08
CA SER A 27 -2.09 0.58 2.57
C SER A 27 -2.02 -0.79 3.24
N ILE A 28 -1.05 -0.95 4.16
CA ILE A 28 -0.79 -2.15 5.01
C ILE A 28 -2.04 -2.65 5.79
N ILE A 29 -3.17 -1.98 5.66
CA ILE A 29 -4.21 -1.89 6.64
C ILE A 29 -5.47 -2.57 6.14
N CYS A 30 -5.63 -3.85 6.51
CA CYS A 30 -6.94 -4.40 6.90
C CYS A 30 -6.93 -5.88 7.35
N ALA A 31 -5.83 -6.61 7.18
CA ALA A 31 -5.79 -8.05 7.38
C ALA A 31 -5.92 -8.54 8.84
N ALA A 32 -5.59 -7.70 9.82
CA ALA A 32 -5.63 -8.08 11.24
C ALA A 32 -7.06 -8.39 11.75
N LEU A 33 -8.10 -8.13 10.97
CA LEU A 33 -9.50 -8.35 11.37
C LEU A 33 -9.99 -9.78 11.15
N SER A 34 -9.26 -10.62 10.42
CA SER A 34 -9.71 -11.97 10.05
C SER A 34 -9.38 -13.07 11.07
N PHE A 35 -8.68 -12.73 12.16
CA PHE A 35 -8.48 -13.68 13.28
C PHE A 35 -9.79 -13.86 14.05
N GLY A 36 -10.63 -14.81 13.60
CA GLY A 36 -11.80 -15.27 14.35
C GLY A 36 -12.97 -15.88 13.57
N ILE A 37 -12.97 -15.93 12.23
CA ILE A 37 -14.12 -16.49 11.50
C ILE A 37 -13.65 -17.47 10.41
N ASN A 38 -13.90 -18.75 10.67
CA ASN A 38 -13.71 -19.86 9.75
C ASN A 38 -14.84 -19.82 8.70
N CYS A 39 -14.54 -19.43 7.46
CA CYS A 39 -15.48 -19.53 6.34
C CYS A 39 -14.85 -20.40 5.24
N GLY A 40 -15.51 -21.51 4.93
CA GLY A 40 -15.01 -22.52 4.00
C GLY A 40 -15.22 -22.23 2.51
N HIS A 41 -14.30 -22.80 1.74
CA HIS A 41 -14.36 -23.32 0.36
C HIS A 41 -14.70 -22.43 -0.85
N GLY A 42 -13.85 -22.57 -1.89
CA GLY A 42 -14.20 -22.39 -3.31
C GLY A 42 -13.09 -21.76 -4.16
N LEU A 43 -12.09 -22.53 -4.61
CA LEU A 43 -11.07 -22.09 -5.58
C LEU A 43 -11.53 -22.41 -7.01
N LEU A 44 -11.86 -21.37 -7.80
CA LEU A 44 -11.94 -21.44 -9.26
C LEU A 44 -10.82 -20.57 -9.84
N GLY A 45 -9.87 -21.21 -10.53
CA GLY A 45 -8.80 -20.51 -11.24
C GLY A 45 -9.31 -19.87 -12.52
N TYR A 46 -9.15 -18.56 -12.67
CA TYR A 46 -9.45 -17.81 -13.89
C TYR A 46 -8.13 -17.34 -14.53
N ARG A 47 -7.87 -17.76 -15.77
CA ARG A 47 -6.79 -17.24 -16.62
C ARG A 47 -7.43 -16.34 -17.67
N SER A 48 -7.11 -15.05 -17.68
CA SER A 48 -7.57 -14.13 -18.72
C SER A 48 -6.47 -13.89 -19.76
N ASN A 49 -6.71 -14.30 -21.00
CA ASN A 49 -5.95 -13.84 -22.16
C ASN A 49 -6.57 -12.52 -22.63
N MET A 50 -5.86 -11.39 -22.51
CA MET A 50 -6.29 -10.13 -23.13
C MET A 50 -5.49 -9.82 -24.40
N ASP A 51 -6.25 -9.37 -25.39
CA ASP A 51 -5.87 -9.09 -26.77
C ASP A 51 -5.01 -7.82 -26.90
N LYS A 52 -4.07 -7.84 -27.85
CA LYS A 52 -3.02 -6.82 -28.05
C LYS A 52 -3.37 -5.92 -29.25
N SER A 53 -4.13 -4.85 -29.04
CA SER A 53 -4.21 -3.75 -30.02
C SER A 53 -4.01 -2.38 -29.36
N ALA A 54 -3.35 -1.45 -30.08
CA ALA A 54 -2.68 -0.26 -29.54
C ALA A 54 -3.13 1.06 -30.23
N PRO A 55 -3.01 2.21 -29.53
CA PRO A 55 -2.79 3.51 -30.16
C PRO A 55 -1.47 4.19 -29.73
N SER A 56 -0.93 5.03 -30.62
CA SER A 56 0.38 5.69 -30.54
C SER A 56 0.32 7.06 -29.84
N SER A 57 0.99 7.21 -28.70
CA SER A 57 1.52 8.49 -28.21
C SER A 57 2.63 8.21 -27.17
N GLY A 58 3.66 9.07 -27.13
CA GLY A 58 4.97 8.82 -26.51
C GLY A 58 5.06 8.65 -24.98
N ALA A 59 4.02 8.16 -24.32
CA ALA A 59 4.15 7.57 -22.99
C ALA A 59 4.57 6.09 -23.16
N LYS A 60 5.75 5.73 -22.68
CA LYS A 60 6.18 4.32 -22.65
C LYS A 60 5.08 3.49 -21.96
N ARG A 61 4.60 2.49 -22.67
CA ARG A 61 3.55 1.56 -22.27
C ARG A 61 3.91 0.99 -20.89
N VAL A 62 3.06 1.25 -19.90
CA VAL A 62 3.02 0.42 -18.70
C VAL A 62 2.21 -0.79 -19.12
N ASP A 63 2.91 -1.81 -19.61
CA ASP A 63 2.27 -3.08 -19.79
C ASP A 63 2.06 -3.66 -18.38
N ALA A 64 0.81 -3.61 -17.91
CA ALA A 64 0.38 -4.30 -16.71
C ALA A 64 0.46 -5.81 -16.99
N PHE A 65 1.61 -6.40 -16.73
CA PHE A 65 1.83 -7.83 -16.91
C PHE A 65 1.63 -8.56 -15.58
N GLU A 66 0.85 -9.63 -15.60
CA GLU A 66 1.03 -10.77 -14.69
C GLU A 66 2.32 -11.49 -15.10
N TYR A 67 3.48 -10.91 -14.80
CA TYR A 67 4.76 -11.58 -14.97
C TYR A 67 5.22 -12.08 -13.60
N TRP A 68 5.22 -13.39 -13.43
CA TRP A 68 5.80 -14.05 -12.26
C TRP A 68 6.92 -14.98 -12.73
N ASP A 69 8.16 -14.68 -12.35
CA ASP A 69 9.24 -15.67 -12.43
C ASP A 69 9.09 -16.65 -11.26
N ALA A 70 8.79 -17.91 -11.58
CA ALA A 70 8.65 -18.99 -10.61
C ALA A 70 9.91 -19.20 -9.73
N ASN A 71 11.06 -18.67 -10.14
CA ASN A 71 12.31 -18.75 -9.38
C ASN A 71 12.40 -17.75 -8.20
N GLY A 72 11.40 -16.89 -7.98
CA GLY A 72 11.36 -16.00 -6.82
C GLY A 72 12.05 -14.64 -7.02
N SER A 73 12.82 -14.47 -8.11
CA SER A 73 13.59 -13.25 -8.40
C SER A 73 12.72 -11.99 -8.45
N SER A 74 11.50 -12.09 -8.97
CA SER A 74 10.56 -10.96 -9.05
C SER A 74 9.94 -10.60 -7.69
N ILE A 75 9.83 -11.53 -6.73
CA ILE A 75 9.38 -11.18 -5.36
C ILE A 75 10.47 -10.36 -4.69
N ASP A 76 11.73 -10.79 -4.78
CA ASP A 76 12.83 -10.08 -4.11
C ASP A 76 12.95 -8.64 -4.64
N GLU A 77 12.81 -8.47 -5.95
CA GLU A 77 12.79 -7.14 -6.57
C GLU A 77 11.58 -6.30 -6.12
N ALA A 78 10.39 -6.90 -6.07
CA ALA A 78 9.16 -6.24 -5.62
C ALA A 78 9.23 -5.83 -4.13
N VAL A 79 9.78 -6.70 -3.28
CA VAL A 79 9.98 -6.41 -1.85
C VAL A 79 11.01 -5.29 -1.70
N ALA A 80 12.14 -5.35 -2.41
CA ALA A 80 13.14 -4.29 -2.41
C ALA A 80 12.56 -2.93 -2.85
N LEU A 81 11.67 -2.94 -3.85
CA LEU A 81 10.91 -1.75 -4.26
C LEU A 81 10.02 -1.23 -3.11
N CYS A 82 9.28 -2.09 -2.42
CA CYS A 82 8.45 -1.70 -1.27
C CYS A 82 9.31 -1.11 -0.14
N LEU A 83 10.41 -1.76 0.24
CA LEU A 83 11.35 -1.27 1.26
C LEU A 83 11.87 0.13 0.92
N LYS A 84 12.26 0.34 -0.34
CA LYS A 84 12.72 1.64 -0.84
C LYS A 84 11.61 2.68 -0.84
N SER A 85 10.42 2.31 -1.28
CA SER A 85 9.27 3.21 -1.40
C SER A 85 8.76 3.63 -0.03
N PHE A 86 8.71 2.72 0.94
CA PHE A 86 8.15 2.92 2.28
C PHE A 86 9.20 3.25 3.34
N LYS A 87 10.40 3.65 2.94
CA LYS A 87 11.46 4.00 3.88
C LYS A 87 11.03 5.15 4.80
N GLY A 88 10.98 4.90 6.10
CA GLY A 88 10.59 5.88 7.11
C GLY A 88 9.08 6.08 7.26
N ASP A 89 8.26 5.25 6.61
CA ASP A 89 6.81 5.27 6.78
C ASP A 89 6.40 4.80 8.18
N ALA A 90 5.55 5.58 8.86
CA ALA A 90 5.16 5.33 10.24
C ALA A 90 4.38 4.02 10.43
N VAL A 91 3.57 3.63 9.45
CA VAL A 91 2.79 2.39 9.50
C VAL A 91 3.69 1.19 9.34
N THR A 92 4.63 1.26 8.41
CA THR A 92 5.66 0.25 8.22
C THR A 92 6.45 0.03 9.52
N ALA A 93 6.86 1.12 10.19
CA ALA A 93 7.56 1.03 11.47
C ALA A 93 6.67 0.47 12.60
N ALA A 94 5.39 0.85 12.66
CA ALA A 94 4.46 0.35 13.66
C ALA A 94 4.24 -1.17 13.55
N PHE A 95 3.97 -1.66 12.35
CA PHE A 95 3.71 -3.08 12.09
C PHE A 95 4.94 -3.97 12.26
N SER A 96 6.15 -3.42 12.07
CA SER A 96 7.40 -4.14 12.31
C SER A 96 7.90 -4.01 13.74
N GLY A 97 7.22 -3.27 14.62
CA GLY A 97 7.75 -2.92 15.94
C GLY A 97 9.09 -2.18 15.85
N GLY A 98 9.35 -1.48 14.75
CA GLY A 98 10.60 -0.78 14.48
C GLY A 98 11.75 -1.71 14.07
N ASN A 99 11.49 -3.02 13.93
CA ASN A 99 12.49 -3.98 13.47
C ASN A 99 12.57 -3.99 11.93
N PRO A 100 13.67 -3.52 11.32
CA PRO A 100 13.81 -3.51 9.86
C PRO A 100 13.77 -4.90 9.24
N GLU A 101 14.17 -5.96 9.96
CA GLU A 101 14.15 -7.34 9.46
C GLU A 101 12.73 -7.86 9.22
N LEU A 102 11.75 -7.39 10.01
CA LEU A 102 10.35 -7.77 9.84
C LEU A 102 9.68 -7.03 8.68
N VAL A 103 10.26 -5.94 8.19
CA VAL A 103 9.67 -5.17 7.09
C VAL A 103 9.72 -5.96 5.79
N ASP A 104 10.82 -6.65 5.51
CA ASP A 104 10.95 -7.55 4.34
C ASP A 104 9.89 -8.65 4.41
N LEU A 105 9.87 -9.38 5.52
CA LEU A 105 8.93 -10.49 5.75
C LEU A 105 7.48 -10.03 5.61
N ASN A 106 7.14 -8.85 6.13
CA ASN A 106 5.79 -8.29 6.04
C ASN A 106 5.39 -8.04 4.58
N TYR A 107 6.19 -7.31 3.79
CA TYR A 107 5.85 -7.06 2.39
C TYR A 107 5.90 -8.34 1.54
N ARG A 108 6.85 -9.23 1.80
CA ARG A 108 6.94 -10.55 1.15
C ARG A 108 5.67 -11.37 1.36
N SER A 109 5.19 -11.45 2.61
CA SER A 109 3.96 -12.18 2.93
C SER A 109 2.71 -11.55 2.28
N MET A 110 2.64 -10.22 2.13
CA MET A 110 1.54 -9.56 1.43
C MET A 110 1.52 -9.90 -0.06
N ILE A 111 2.69 -9.82 -0.70
CA ILE A 111 2.85 -10.12 -2.13
C ILE A 111 2.53 -11.60 -2.38
N LEU A 112 3.05 -12.51 -1.56
CA LEU A 112 2.76 -13.94 -1.67
C LEU A 112 1.28 -14.26 -1.46
N ALA A 113 0.64 -13.67 -0.45
CA ALA A 113 -0.80 -13.86 -0.23
C ALA A 113 -1.64 -13.37 -1.42
N ALA A 114 -1.24 -12.26 -2.05
CA ALA A 114 -1.92 -11.75 -3.24
C ALA A 114 -1.63 -12.59 -4.50
N LEU A 115 -0.42 -13.14 -4.65
CA LEU A 115 -0.15 -14.13 -5.70
C LEU A 115 -0.98 -15.42 -5.51
N HIS A 116 -1.37 -15.74 -4.28
CA HIS A 116 -2.20 -16.91 -3.97
C HIS A 116 -3.71 -16.69 -4.15
N SER A 117 -4.27 -15.54 -3.72
CA SER A 117 -5.73 -15.30 -3.77
C SER A 117 -6.15 -13.86 -4.11
N GLY A 118 -5.19 -13.03 -4.51
CA GLY A 118 -5.44 -11.66 -4.92
C GLY A 118 -4.96 -11.45 -6.35
N GLU A 119 -4.53 -10.23 -6.65
CA GLU A 119 -3.89 -9.87 -7.90
C GLU A 119 -2.70 -8.94 -7.64
N VAL A 120 -1.62 -9.15 -8.39
CA VAL A 120 -0.42 -8.32 -8.32
C VAL A 120 -0.13 -7.74 -9.69
N TYR A 121 0.05 -6.43 -9.74
CA TYR A 121 0.34 -5.68 -10.95
C TYR A 121 1.72 -5.04 -10.83
N PHE A 122 2.53 -5.16 -11.87
CA PHE A 122 3.84 -4.50 -11.94
C PHE A 122 3.86 -3.46 -13.05
N ALA A 123 4.64 -2.39 -12.82
CA ALA A 123 5.13 -1.54 -13.89
C ALA A 123 6.65 -1.71 -13.97
N THR A 124 7.15 -1.97 -15.17
CA THR A 124 8.58 -2.12 -15.44
C THR A 124 9.13 -0.96 -16.25
N ASP A 125 10.43 -0.69 -16.11
CA ASP A 125 11.13 0.23 -17.02
C ASP A 125 11.61 -0.48 -18.30
N ALA A 126 12.32 0.25 -19.17
CA ALA A 126 12.75 -0.28 -20.46
C ALA A 126 13.76 -1.45 -20.36
N SER A 127 14.37 -1.67 -19.18
CA SER A 127 15.26 -2.81 -18.91
C SER A 127 14.53 -4.04 -18.37
N GLY A 128 13.21 -3.93 -18.12
CA GLY A 128 12.41 -4.96 -17.47
C GLY A 128 12.41 -4.87 -15.95
N LYS A 129 13.14 -3.92 -15.35
CA LYS A 129 13.20 -3.70 -13.90
C LYS A 129 11.84 -3.22 -13.35
N ILE A 130 11.36 -3.82 -12.27
CA ILE A 130 10.14 -3.41 -11.56
C ILE A 130 10.37 -2.03 -10.89
N VAL A 131 9.52 -1.06 -11.23
CA VAL A 131 9.57 0.31 -10.71
C VAL A 131 8.27 0.76 -10.03
N ALA A 132 7.20 -0.02 -10.15
CA ALA A 132 5.98 0.14 -9.36
C ALA A 132 5.27 -1.21 -9.16
N ILE A 133 4.52 -1.35 -8.08
CA ILE A 133 3.70 -2.54 -7.76
C ILE A 133 2.34 -2.11 -7.20
N GLY A 134 1.29 -2.81 -7.60
CA GLY A 134 -0.04 -2.77 -6.99
C GLY A 134 -0.45 -4.15 -6.48
N VAL A 135 -0.84 -4.26 -5.22
CA VAL A 135 -1.32 -5.49 -4.56
C VAL A 135 -2.79 -5.33 -4.21
N TRP A 136 -3.63 -6.20 -4.75
CA TRP A 136 -5.09 -6.08 -4.71
C TRP A 136 -5.75 -7.38 -4.29
N PHE A 137 -6.93 -7.27 -3.67
CA PHE A 137 -7.83 -8.40 -3.42
C PHE A 137 -9.21 -8.05 -3.97
N ALA A 138 -9.80 -9.01 -4.70
CA ALA A 138 -11.12 -8.88 -5.29
C ALA A 138 -12.24 -8.96 -4.22
N PRO A 139 -13.48 -8.58 -4.55
CA PRO A 139 -14.63 -8.88 -3.68
C PRO A 139 -14.66 -10.36 -3.26
N GLY A 140 -14.97 -10.60 -1.99
CA GLY A 140 -14.94 -11.91 -1.35
C GLY A 140 -13.56 -12.39 -0.89
N GLN A 141 -12.48 -11.70 -1.27
CA GLN A 141 -11.11 -12.01 -0.88
C GLN A 141 -10.58 -10.96 0.10
N GLU A 142 -9.74 -11.38 1.04
CA GLU A 142 -9.09 -10.49 1.99
C GLU A 142 -7.67 -10.99 2.27
N LEU A 143 -6.76 -10.05 2.49
CA LEU A 143 -5.37 -10.34 2.84
C LEU A 143 -5.30 -11.14 4.15
N TRP A 144 -4.57 -12.26 4.13
CA TRP A 144 -4.35 -13.17 5.27
C TRP A 144 -5.62 -13.78 5.88
N ALA A 145 -6.70 -13.85 5.10
CA ALA A 145 -7.98 -14.38 5.55
C ALA A 145 -7.92 -15.89 5.83
N THR A 146 -7.14 -16.65 5.04
CA THR A 146 -7.03 -18.11 5.16
C THR A 146 -5.72 -18.53 5.81
N GLU A 147 -5.68 -19.76 6.34
CA GLU A 147 -4.45 -20.33 6.92
C GLU A 147 -3.35 -20.48 5.86
N GLU A 148 -3.72 -20.88 4.65
CA GLU A 148 -2.81 -21.04 3.52
C GLU A 148 -2.14 -19.71 3.16
N GLN A 149 -2.90 -18.61 3.14
CA GLN A 149 -2.32 -17.28 2.90
C GLN A 149 -1.36 -16.84 4.02
N ARG A 150 -1.67 -17.18 5.27
CA ARG A 150 -0.83 -16.80 6.42
C ARG A 150 0.47 -17.59 6.49
N ALA A 151 0.40 -18.88 6.17
CA ALA A 151 1.54 -19.78 6.09
C ALA A 151 2.58 -19.35 5.03
N LEU A 152 2.21 -18.45 4.10
CA LEU A 152 3.14 -17.83 3.14
C LEU A 152 4.03 -16.72 3.74
N GLY A 153 4.17 -16.69 5.08
CA GLY A 153 5.15 -15.86 5.79
C GLY A 153 4.57 -14.87 6.78
N PHE A 154 3.25 -14.68 6.84
CA PHE A 154 2.66 -13.79 7.85
C PHE A 154 2.74 -14.41 9.26
N ASP A 155 2.59 -15.73 9.37
CA ASP A 155 2.78 -16.41 10.65
C ASP A 155 4.22 -16.26 11.16
N ASP A 156 5.21 -16.19 10.27
CA ASP A 156 6.60 -15.90 10.62
C ASP A 156 6.78 -14.45 11.12
N VAL A 157 6.09 -13.49 10.51
CA VAL A 157 6.06 -12.09 11.00
C VAL A 157 5.48 -12.03 12.40
N ILE A 158 4.37 -12.71 12.66
CA ILE A 158 3.73 -12.75 13.99
C ILE A 158 4.65 -13.43 15.01
N LYS A 159 5.26 -14.56 14.66
CA LYS A 159 6.18 -15.30 15.53
C LYS A 159 7.43 -14.50 15.88
N ALA A 160 7.95 -13.71 14.94
CA ALA A 160 9.15 -12.90 15.14
C ALA A 160 8.86 -11.50 15.73
N SER A 161 7.59 -11.11 15.83
CA SER A 161 7.18 -9.84 16.41
C SER A 161 7.40 -9.78 17.93
N SER A 162 7.77 -8.61 18.44
CA SER A 162 7.92 -8.43 19.88
C SER A 162 6.58 -8.56 20.61
N PRO A 163 6.56 -8.97 21.90
CA PRO A 163 5.33 -8.99 22.69
C PRO A 163 4.57 -7.65 22.69
N LYS A 164 5.31 -6.52 22.75
CA LYS A 164 4.75 -5.17 22.67
C LYS A 164 4.06 -4.90 21.32
N THR A 165 4.66 -5.34 20.21
CA THR A 165 4.07 -5.19 18.88
C THR A 165 2.78 -6.00 18.76
N ILE A 166 2.77 -7.23 19.30
CA ILE A 166 1.58 -8.10 19.31
C ILE A 166 0.48 -7.52 20.19
N GLU A 167 0.81 -7.03 21.38
CA GLU A 167 -0.14 -6.36 22.27
C GLU A 167 -0.78 -5.15 21.59
N TRP A 168 0.01 -4.30 20.94
CA TRP A 168 -0.50 -3.17 20.18
C TRP A 168 -1.38 -3.62 19.01
N LEU A 169 -0.95 -4.64 18.25
CA LEU A 169 -1.69 -5.15 17.10
C LEU A 169 -3.08 -5.66 17.52
N MET A 170 -3.14 -6.41 18.62
CA MET A 170 -4.36 -7.09 19.09
C MET A 170 -5.24 -6.21 19.99
N GLY A 171 -4.64 -5.36 20.82
CA GLY A 171 -5.33 -4.53 21.80
C GLY A 171 -5.71 -3.15 21.28
N THR A 172 -4.97 -2.60 20.31
CA THR A 172 -5.17 -1.24 19.82
C THR A 172 -5.57 -1.23 18.35
N TYR A 173 -4.70 -1.74 17.48
CA TYR A 173 -4.88 -1.61 16.04
C TYR A 173 -6.11 -2.38 15.55
N LYS A 174 -6.18 -3.69 15.83
CA LYS A 174 -7.29 -4.55 15.38
C LYS A 174 -8.65 -4.03 15.83
N PRO A 175 -8.93 -3.73 17.12
CA PRO A 175 -10.23 -3.23 17.54
C PRO A 175 -10.59 -1.88 16.89
N THR A 176 -9.62 -0.97 16.81
CA THR A 176 -9.82 0.35 16.17
C THR A 176 -10.24 0.19 14.71
N MET A 177 -9.55 -0.67 13.95
CA MET A 177 -9.93 -0.93 12.56
C MET A 177 -11.28 -1.65 12.44
N ALA A 178 -11.61 -2.54 13.38
CA ALA A 178 -12.87 -3.31 13.40
C ALA A 178 -14.08 -2.37 13.50
N GLU A 179 -13.94 -1.32 14.29
CA GLU A 179 -14.96 -0.30 14.46
C GLU A 179 -14.95 0.72 13.31
N PHE A 180 -13.77 1.22 12.96
CA PHE A 180 -13.63 2.34 12.03
C PHE A 180 -13.97 1.99 10.59
N VAL A 181 -13.47 0.86 10.05
CA VAL A 181 -13.62 0.52 8.62
C VAL A 181 -15.08 0.34 8.22
N PRO A 182 -15.90 -0.46 8.94
CA PRO A 182 -17.33 -0.57 8.65
C PRO A 182 -18.08 0.75 8.69
N LYS A 183 -17.72 1.63 9.62
CA LYS A 183 -18.33 2.95 9.79
C LYS A 183 -17.98 3.91 8.66
N ALA A 184 -16.73 3.89 8.20
CA ALA A 184 -16.25 4.78 7.15
C ALA A 184 -16.73 4.34 5.76
N LEU A 185 -16.61 3.06 5.42
CA LEU A 185 -16.81 2.58 4.05
C LEU A 185 -18.18 1.93 3.81
N SER A 186 -18.65 1.16 4.79
CA SER A 186 -19.90 0.40 4.91
C SER A 186 -19.60 -0.95 5.56
N PRO A 187 -20.58 -1.60 6.24
CA PRO A 187 -20.37 -2.88 6.91
C PRO A 187 -19.85 -4.01 6.02
N LYS A 188 -20.08 -3.92 4.70
CA LYS A 188 -19.67 -4.95 3.74
C LYS A 188 -18.55 -4.52 2.80
N ALA A 189 -18.06 -3.28 2.89
CA ALA A 189 -17.06 -2.76 1.95
C ALA A 189 -15.84 -3.68 1.77
N LYS A 190 -15.35 -4.28 2.86
CA LYS A 190 -14.20 -5.22 2.77
C LYS A 190 -14.46 -6.45 1.89
N LYS A 191 -15.70 -6.92 1.83
CA LYS A 191 -16.08 -8.13 1.07
C LYS A 191 -16.72 -7.80 -0.28
N ASP A 192 -17.24 -6.59 -0.44
CA ASP A 192 -18.01 -6.22 -1.64
C ASP A 192 -17.20 -5.33 -2.60
N THR A 193 -15.92 -5.07 -2.33
CA THR A 193 -15.09 -4.13 -3.09
C THR A 193 -13.72 -4.70 -3.43
N TRP A 194 -13.07 -4.13 -4.43
CA TRP A 194 -11.66 -4.36 -4.69
C TRP A 194 -10.82 -3.57 -3.70
N PHE A 195 -10.00 -4.23 -2.90
CA PHE A 195 -9.19 -3.60 -1.87
C PHE A 195 -7.73 -3.47 -2.30
N ALA A 196 -7.19 -2.25 -2.30
CA ALA A 196 -5.77 -2.00 -2.56
C ALA A 196 -4.98 -2.06 -1.25
N ASN A 197 -4.11 -3.06 -1.10
CA ASN A 197 -3.26 -3.28 0.09
C ASN A 197 -1.84 -2.71 -0.04
N VAL A 198 -1.31 -2.62 -1.26
CA VAL A 198 -0.02 -1.96 -1.50
C VAL A 198 -0.07 -1.26 -2.84
N ILE A 199 0.36 0.01 -2.89
CA ILE A 199 0.67 0.69 -4.16
C ILE A 199 2.02 1.38 -4.01
N ALA A 200 3.10 0.72 -4.42
CA ALA A 200 4.45 1.27 -4.31
C ALA A 200 4.94 1.81 -5.65
N THR A 201 5.74 2.87 -5.62
CA THR A 201 6.42 3.39 -6.81
C THR A 201 7.80 3.86 -6.39
N ASP A 202 8.83 3.42 -7.12
CA ASP A 202 10.21 3.77 -6.87
C ASP A 202 10.32 5.31 -6.81
N PRO A 203 10.92 5.89 -5.75
CA PRO A 203 11.04 7.34 -5.61
C PRO A 203 11.60 8.06 -6.85
N ALA A 204 12.49 7.42 -7.62
CA ALA A 204 13.04 8.01 -8.86
C ALA A 204 12.06 8.01 -10.05
N TYR A 205 10.98 7.21 -9.98
CA TYR A 205 9.98 7.03 -11.03
C TYR A 205 8.60 7.61 -10.67
N GLN A 206 8.47 8.23 -9.49
CA GLN A 206 7.25 8.90 -9.09
C GLN A 206 6.89 10.08 -10.00
N ARG A 207 5.63 10.51 -9.96
CA ARG A 207 5.05 11.60 -10.79
C ARG A 207 5.03 11.31 -12.29
N ARG A 208 5.15 10.03 -12.68
CA ARG A 208 5.07 9.57 -14.09
C ARG A 208 3.79 8.81 -14.42
N GLY A 209 2.75 8.92 -13.60
CA GLY A 209 1.47 8.25 -13.80
C GLY A 209 1.44 6.75 -13.46
N LEU A 210 2.50 6.18 -12.88
CA LEU A 210 2.59 4.75 -12.59
C LEU A 210 1.51 4.26 -11.62
N ALA A 211 1.20 5.01 -10.55
CA ALA A 211 0.10 4.66 -9.66
C ALA A 211 -1.25 4.58 -10.40
N ARG A 212 -1.52 5.51 -11.34
CA ARG A 212 -2.72 5.45 -12.18
C ARG A 212 -2.70 4.19 -13.05
N ALA A 213 -1.56 3.87 -13.66
CA ALA A 213 -1.43 2.69 -14.51
C ALA A 213 -1.64 1.37 -13.75
N LEU A 214 -1.31 1.32 -12.46
CA LEU A 214 -1.58 0.16 -11.60
C LEU A 214 -3.05 0.07 -11.13
N ILE A 215 -3.71 1.21 -10.94
CA ILE A 215 -5.11 1.28 -10.47
C ILE A 215 -6.08 1.01 -11.61
N GLU A 216 -5.80 1.51 -12.82
CA GLU A 216 -6.77 1.55 -13.91
C GLU A 216 -7.24 0.15 -14.36
N PRO A 217 -6.40 -0.88 -14.51
CA PRO A 217 -6.87 -2.23 -14.84
C PRO A 217 -7.88 -2.78 -13.83
N VAL A 218 -7.63 -2.57 -12.54
CA VAL A 218 -8.54 -3.02 -11.46
C VAL A 218 -9.81 -2.17 -11.43
N TYR A 219 -9.70 -0.86 -11.70
CA TYR A 219 -10.87 0.00 -11.85
C TYR A 219 -11.79 -0.45 -12.97
N GLN A 220 -11.24 -0.81 -14.14
CA GLN A 220 -12.05 -1.35 -15.25
C GLN A 220 -12.73 -2.67 -14.87
N LYS A 221 -12.06 -3.55 -14.10
CA LYS A 221 -12.69 -4.75 -13.54
C LYS A 221 -13.81 -4.43 -12.55
N ALA A 222 -13.64 -3.40 -11.72
CA ALA A 222 -14.66 -2.97 -10.77
C ALA A 222 -15.91 -2.43 -11.51
N LEU A 223 -15.72 -1.57 -12.51
CA LEU A 223 -16.81 -1.05 -13.36
C LEU A 223 -17.56 -2.17 -14.07
N ALA A 224 -16.85 -3.13 -14.66
CA ALA A 224 -17.46 -4.25 -15.37
C ALA A 224 -18.30 -5.17 -14.47
N ASN A 225 -18.03 -5.18 -13.16
CA ASN A 225 -18.71 -6.02 -12.18
C ASN A 225 -19.66 -5.24 -11.26
N ASP A 226 -19.94 -3.96 -11.57
CA ASP A 226 -20.75 -3.06 -10.74
C ASP A 226 -20.27 -2.99 -9.28
N THR A 227 -18.94 -2.92 -9.09
CA THR A 227 -18.30 -2.80 -7.79
C THR A 227 -17.44 -1.53 -7.72
N ILE A 228 -16.88 -1.26 -6.55
CA ILE A 228 -16.02 -0.09 -6.33
C ILE A 228 -14.61 -0.51 -5.90
N LEU A 229 -13.66 0.42 -6.00
CA LEU A 229 -12.36 0.30 -5.36
C LEU A 229 -12.39 0.90 -3.96
N THR A 230 -11.58 0.32 -3.07
CA THR A 230 -11.39 0.74 -1.69
C THR A 230 -9.90 0.72 -1.34
N THR A 231 -9.46 1.68 -0.53
CA THR A 231 -8.12 1.67 0.07
C THR A 231 -8.09 2.47 1.37
N CYS A 232 -7.01 2.29 2.12
CA CYS A 232 -6.69 3.04 3.33
C CYS A 232 -5.35 3.75 3.13
N ALA A 233 -5.38 5.07 2.96
CA ALA A 233 -4.17 5.88 2.86
C ALA A 233 -3.61 6.22 4.25
N VAL A 234 -2.28 6.21 4.37
CA VAL A 234 -1.60 6.43 5.67
C VAL A 234 -0.95 7.79 5.85
N SER A 235 -1.26 8.73 4.95
CA SER A 235 -0.80 10.11 5.05
C SER A 235 -1.75 11.05 4.30
N ASP A 236 -1.77 12.31 4.71
CA ASP A 236 -2.55 13.35 4.03
C ASP A 236 -2.06 13.61 2.60
N MET A 237 -0.76 13.40 2.36
CA MET A 237 -0.17 13.45 1.01
C MET A 237 -0.79 12.37 0.11
N ASN A 238 -0.89 11.13 0.60
CA ASN A 238 -1.48 10.03 -0.16
C ASN A 238 -2.96 10.26 -0.43
N CYS A 239 -3.72 10.69 0.58
CA CYS A 239 -5.12 11.08 0.42
C CYS A 239 -5.27 12.15 -0.67
N THR A 240 -4.42 13.18 -0.66
CA THR A 240 -4.42 14.23 -1.69
C THR A 240 -4.18 13.68 -3.10
N VAL A 241 -3.28 12.71 -3.25
CA VAL A 241 -3.03 12.11 -4.57
C VAL A 241 -4.19 11.19 -5.00
N PHE A 242 -4.74 10.38 -4.10
CA PHE A 242 -5.92 9.55 -4.41
C PHE A 242 -7.12 10.40 -4.84
N LYS A 243 -7.37 11.53 -4.17
CA LYS A 243 -8.41 12.48 -4.59
C LYS A 243 -8.20 13.00 -6.02
N LYS A 244 -6.94 13.28 -6.41
CA LYS A 244 -6.60 13.65 -7.80
C LYS A 244 -6.76 12.52 -8.81
N LEU A 245 -6.84 11.27 -8.34
CA LEU A 245 -7.13 10.08 -9.13
C LEU A 245 -8.64 9.72 -9.10
N GLY A 246 -9.49 10.62 -8.61
CA GLY A 246 -10.94 10.42 -8.59
C GLY A 246 -11.47 9.64 -7.39
N TRP A 247 -10.65 9.45 -6.35
CA TRP A 247 -11.12 8.80 -5.12
C TRP A 247 -11.83 9.79 -4.20
N GLU A 248 -12.86 9.30 -3.52
CA GLU A 248 -13.64 10.02 -2.52
C GLU A 248 -13.12 9.70 -1.11
N TYR A 249 -13.01 10.71 -0.27
CA TYR A 249 -12.72 10.55 1.15
C TYR A 249 -13.95 10.00 1.89
N LYS A 250 -13.75 9.01 2.76
CA LYS A 250 -14.82 8.37 3.53
C LYS A 250 -14.67 8.45 5.04
N GLY A 251 -13.45 8.63 5.55
CA GLY A 251 -13.23 8.84 6.98
C GLY A 251 -11.75 8.85 7.35
N ARG A 252 -11.46 9.26 8.59
CA ARG A 252 -10.12 9.24 9.17
C ARG A 252 -10.18 8.74 10.61
N VAL A 253 -9.18 7.96 11.01
CA VAL A 253 -8.83 7.69 12.39
C VAL A 253 -7.32 7.85 12.55
N ASP A 254 -6.88 8.40 13.68
CA ASP A 254 -5.46 8.45 14.04
C ASP A 254 -5.17 7.31 15.02
N ILE A 255 -4.17 6.48 14.71
CA ILE A 255 -3.81 5.31 15.51
C ILE A 255 -2.48 5.59 16.21
N PRO A 256 -2.38 5.40 17.54
CA PRO A 256 -1.12 5.58 18.25
C PRO A 256 -0.10 4.54 17.77
N SER A 257 1.16 4.94 17.60
CA SER A 257 2.24 4.03 17.22
C SER A 257 2.79 3.26 18.42
N PRO A 258 3.20 1.99 18.28
CA PRO A 258 3.90 1.27 19.34
C PRO A 258 5.38 1.67 19.47
N VAL A 259 5.92 2.40 18.49
CA VAL A 259 7.36 2.72 18.39
C VAL A 259 7.70 4.20 18.38
N SER A 260 6.69 5.07 18.38
CA SER A 260 6.85 6.52 18.48
C SER A 260 5.79 7.10 19.42
N SER A 261 6.03 8.31 19.94
CA SER A 261 5.01 9.08 20.66
C SER A 261 3.85 9.50 19.77
N ASP A 262 4.11 9.60 18.46
CA ASP A 262 3.16 10.15 17.50
C ASP A 262 2.19 9.08 17.00
N SER A 263 0.96 9.51 16.72
CA SER A 263 -0.02 8.71 15.98
C SER A 263 0.19 8.86 14.48
N PHE A 264 -0.33 7.91 13.71
CA PHE A 264 -0.38 8.00 12.25
C PHE A 264 -1.83 7.87 11.77
N PRO A 265 -2.20 8.54 10.67
CA PRO A 265 -3.56 8.47 10.17
C PRO A 265 -3.83 7.21 9.37
N ILE A 266 -5.07 6.74 9.45
CA ILE A 266 -5.69 5.87 8.46
C ILE A 266 -6.86 6.62 7.84
N ILE A 267 -6.82 6.78 6.52
CA ILE A 267 -7.82 7.52 5.76
C ILE A 267 -8.48 6.56 4.77
N CYS A 268 -9.75 6.23 5.00
CA CYS A 268 -10.53 5.40 4.10
C CYS A 268 -10.95 6.19 2.87
N LEU A 269 -10.71 5.63 1.69
CA LEU A 269 -11.13 6.20 0.41
C LEU A 269 -11.80 5.15 -0.47
N THR A 270 -12.71 5.59 -1.34
CA THR A 270 -13.31 4.74 -2.37
C THR A 270 -13.24 5.37 -3.75
N ARG A 271 -13.33 4.57 -4.81
CA ARG A 271 -13.55 5.05 -6.18
C ARG A 271 -14.60 4.15 -6.84
N GLY A 272 -15.77 4.71 -7.09
CA GLY A 272 -16.86 4.06 -7.82
C GLY A 272 -17.00 4.59 -9.25
N PRO A 273 -18.05 4.13 -9.97
CA PRO A 273 -18.41 4.62 -11.30
C PRO A 273 -18.55 6.13 -11.43
#